data_AF-A0A6L7XA50-F1
#
_entry.id   AF-A0A6L7XA50-F1
#
_cell.length_a   1.000
_cell.length_b   1.000
_cell.length_c   1.000
_cell.angle_alpha   90.00
_cell.angle_beta   90.00
_cell.angle_gamma   90.00
#
_symmetry.space_group_name_H-M   'P 1'
#
loop_
_entity.id
_entity.type
_entity.pdbx_description
1 polymer ?
#
loop_
_entity_poly.entity_id
_entity_poly.type
_entity_poly.pdbx_seq_one_letter_code
_entity_poly.pdbx_strand_id
1 'polypeptide(L)'
;MPLLEDLGRAVAGALREDRSLQALLDSSETEAIDEGKVPLGDVETWLTSLATDQPFLSASRNLQRRALFVELAALIAAQVRKRQYLASQRPWPLWFEGLLAHWQAQKSDVITLNYDTLIESASMTMHLREQDGELRKKLPLPNDLVGSFPPEPPQRGVFGEEVMSSFLLHKLHGSTNWYGRLGSADMLSIVRFDYMTPEWGGEDRQLNRAMTALRESLQVLIFPSCG
;
A
#
# COMPACT_ATOMS: atom_id res chain seq x y z
N MET A 1 -13.15 -0.55 0.35
CA MET A 1 -12.19 0.52 0.03
C MET A 1 -12.86 1.88 0.20
N PRO A 2 -12.23 2.88 0.84
CA PRO A 2 -12.74 4.24 0.77
C PRO A 2 -12.73 4.77 -0.65
N LEU A 3 -13.67 5.65 -1.01
CA LEU A 3 -13.52 6.37 -2.28
C LEU A 3 -12.29 7.29 -2.20
N LEU A 4 -11.68 7.62 -3.35
CA LEU A 4 -10.57 8.58 -3.40
C LEU A 4 -10.92 9.90 -2.73
N GLU A 5 -12.17 10.34 -2.85
CA GLU A 5 -12.70 11.51 -2.16
C GLU A 5 -12.72 11.35 -0.63
N ASP A 6 -13.15 10.18 -0.12
CA ASP A 6 -13.14 9.88 1.32
C ASP A 6 -11.72 9.75 1.87
N LEU A 7 -10.79 9.27 1.06
CA LEU A 7 -9.36 9.24 1.37
C LEU A 7 -8.80 10.66 1.40
N GLY A 8 -9.11 11.49 0.41
CA GLY A 8 -8.71 12.90 0.37
C GLY A 8 -9.20 13.67 1.59
N ARG A 9 -10.48 13.54 1.96
CA ARG A 9 -11.02 14.14 3.19
C ARG A 9 -10.29 13.70 4.46
N ALA A 10 -10.03 12.40 4.59
CA ALA A 10 -9.33 11.86 5.76
C ALA A 10 -7.89 12.37 5.85
N VAL A 11 -7.21 12.46 4.71
CA VAL A 11 -5.85 13.01 4.60
C VAL A 11 -5.83 14.50 4.92
N ALA A 12 -6.76 15.29 4.36
CA ALA A 12 -6.89 16.71 4.65
C ALA A 12 -7.15 16.96 6.15
N GLY A 13 -8.03 16.16 6.76
CA GLY A 13 -8.27 16.23 8.21
C GLY A 13 -7.02 15.97 9.04
N ALA A 14 -6.26 14.92 8.71
CA ALA A 14 -5.02 14.61 9.43
C ALA A 14 -3.91 15.67 9.22
N LEU A 15 -3.79 16.23 8.02
CA LEU A 15 -2.87 17.33 7.74
C LEU A 15 -3.25 18.62 8.49
N ARG A 16 -4.54 18.86 8.70
CA ARG A 16 -5.01 20.00 9.49
C ARG A 16 -4.56 19.93 10.96
N GLU A 17 -4.34 18.73 11.47
CA GLU A 17 -3.89 18.50 12.84
C GLU A 17 -2.35 18.52 12.97
N ASP A 18 -1.62 18.23 11.89
CA ASP A 18 -0.16 18.16 11.88
C ASP A 18 0.49 19.49 11.47
N ARG A 19 0.91 20.27 12.49
CA ARG A 19 1.61 21.55 12.28
C ARG A 19 2.94 21.41 11.53
N SER A 20 3.62 20.28 11.64
CA SER A 20 4.91 20.07 10.99
C SER A 20 4.74 19.91 9.49
N LEU A 21 3.70 19.19 9.06
CA LEU A 21 3.37 19.01 7.65
C LEU A 21 2.74 20.27 7.05
N GLN A 22 1.94 21.01 7.81
CA GLN A 22 1.42 22.31 7.35
C GLN A 22 2.51 23.31 7.00
N ALA A 23 3.64 23.29 7.72
CA ALA A 23 4.76 24.17 7.42
C ALA A 23 5.40 23.90 6.05
N LEU A 24 5.12 22.75 5.43
CA LEU A 24 5.63 22.39 4.10
C LEU A 24 4.69 22.81 2.96
N LEU A 25 3.43 23.12 3.26
CA LEU A 25 2.40 23.49 2.29
C LEU A 25 2.59 24.91 1.76
N ASP A 26 2.28 25.10 0.48
CA ASP A 26 2.11 26.44 -0.08
C ASP A 26 0.76 27.05 0.31
N SER A 27 0.60 28.38 0.20
CA SER A 27 -0.61 29.07 0.64
C SER A 27 -1.90 28.54 0.01
N SER A 28 -1.87 28.20 -1.28
CA SER A 28 -3.02 27.60 -1.97
C SER A 28 -3.33 26.18 -1.49
N GLU A 29 -2.31 25.44 -1.06
CA GLU A 29 -2.50 24.10 -0.52
C GLU A 29 -3.08 24.15 0.89
N THR A 30 -2.59 25.07 1.73
CA THR A 30 -3.15 25.32 3.06
C THR A 30 -4.63 25.69 2.97
N GLU A 31 -5.01 26.60 2.06
CA GLU A 31 -6.41 26.99 1.85
C GLU A 31 -7.29 25.79 1.47
N ALA A 32 -6.83 24.94 0.53
CA ALA A 32 -7.57 23.72 0.16
C ALA A 32 -7.74 22.76 1.35
N ILE A 33 -6.69 22.56 2.15
CA ILE A 33 -6.71 21.69 3.33
C ILE A 33 -7.64 22.24 4.42
N ASP A 34 -7.69 23.56 4.60
CA ASP A 34 -8.62 24.24 5.52
C ASP A 34 -10.08 24.11 5.08
N GLU A 35 -10.34 24.05 3.79
CA GLU A 35 -11.65 23.69 3.23
C GLU A 35 -11.99 22.19 3.34
N GLY A 36 -11.02 21.37 3.78
CA GLY A 36 -11.19 19.92 3.90
C GLY A 36 -11.08 19.18 2.57
N LYS A 37 -10.44 19.82 1.59
CA LYS A 37 -10.16 19.28 0.25
C LYS A 37 -8.68 18.99 0.12
N VAL A 38 -8.33 18.12 -0.81
CA VAL A 38 -6.94 17.94 -1.21
C VAL A 38 -6.60 18.91 -2.34
N PRO A 39 -5.37 19.46 -2.38
CA PRO A 39 -4.90 20.26 -3.50
C PRO A 39 -5.03 19.51 -4.83
N LEU A 40 -5.25 20.25 -5.92
CA LEU A 40 -5.37 19.72 -7.28
C LEU A 40 -6.57 18.76 -7.52
N GLY A 41 -7.48 18.61 -6.55
CA GLY A 41 -8.75 17.90 -6.70
C GLY A 41 -8.74 16.48 -6.14
N ASP A 42 -7.68 15.71 -6.39
CA ASP A 42 -7.54 14.34 -5.89
C ASP A 42 -6.11 14.04 -5.38
N VAL A 43 -6.03 12.99 -4.56
CA VAL A 43 -4.81 12.60 -3.85
C VAL A 43 -3.71 12.11 -4.80
N GLU A 44 -4.07 11.43 -5.89
CA GLU A 44 -3.10 10.84 -6.84
C GLU A 44 -2.44 11.95 -7.66
N THR A 45 -3.23 12.89 -8.15
CA THR A 45 -2.74 14.08 -8.85
C THR A 45 -1.82 14.90 -7.95
N TRP A 46 -2.20 15.08 -6.68
CA TRP A 46 -1.37 15.81 -5.72
C TRP A 46 -0.05 15.09 -5.43
N LEU A 47 -0.08 13.79 -5.14
CA LEU A 47 1.13 12.98 -4.95
C LEU A 47 2.06 13.03 -6.16
N THR A 48 1.51 12.93 -7.37
CA THR A 48 2.28 13.03 -8.61
C THR A 48 2.99 14.38 -8.73
N SER A 49 2.31 15.47 -8.37
CA SER A 49 2.88 16.82 -8.35
C SER A 49 3.98 17.01 -7.30
N LEU A 50 3.88 16.31 -6.17
CA LEU A 50 4.86 16.36 -5.07
C LEU A 50 6.11 15.53 -5.38
N ALA A 51 5.94 14.39 -6.06
CA ALA A 51 7.03 13.48 -6.42
C ALA A 51 7.89 13.99 -7.60
N THR A 52 7.30 14.80 -8.48
CA THR A 52 7.94 15.29 -9.69
C THR A 52 8.61 16.64 -9.46
N ASP A 53 9.88 16.77 -9.85
CA ASP A 53 10.57 18.06 -9.79
C ASP A 53 9.88 19.08 -10.69
N GLN A 54 9.53 20.22 -10.10
CA GLN A 54 8.89 21.30 -10.84
C GLN A 54 9.98 22.24 -11.38
N PRO A 55 10.03 22.51 -12.69
CA PRO A 55 11.10 23.28 -13.31
C PRO A 55 11.11 24.75 -12.86
N PHE A 56 9.98 25.25 -12.36
CA PHE A 56 9.82 26.61 -11.84
C PHE A 56 10.15 26.74 -10.35
N LEU A 57 10.44 25.64 -9.65
CA LEU A 57 10.82 25.65 -8.24
C LEU A 57 12.34 25.53 -8.08
N SER A 58 12.85 26.09 -6.99
CA SER A 58 14.26 25.88 -6.61
C SER A 58 14.51 24.42 -6.21
N ALA A 59 15.76 23.97 -6.30
CA ALA A 59 16.14 22.62 -5.86
C ALA A 59 15.77 22.35 -4.39
N SER A 60 15.97 23.33 -3.51
CA SER A 60 15.58 23.22 -2.10
C SER A 60 14.07 23.03 -1.93
N ARG A 61 13.25 23.76 -2.71
CA ARG A 61 11.80 23.60 -2.66
C ARG A 61 11.38 22.25 -3.23
N ASN A 62 11.96 21.78 -4.33
CA ASN A 62 11.70 20.44 -4.87
C ASN A 62 12.01 19.34 -3.83
N LEU A 63 13.10 19.49 -3.06
CA LEU A 63 13.39 18.56 -1.96
C LEU A 63 12.34 18.59 -0.84
N GLN A 64 11.83 19.77 -0.47
CA GLN A 64 10.72 19.88 0.49
C GLN A 64 9.44 19.23 -0.03
N ARG A 65 9.11 19.41 -1.32
CA ARG A 65 7.97 18.76 -1.98
C ARG A 65 8.09 17.24 -1.93
N ARG A 66 9.27 16.69 -2.19
CA ARG A 66 9.56 15.25 -2.06
C ARG A 66 9.47 14.76 -0.61
N ALA A 67 9.91 15.55 0.36
CA ALA A 67 9.75 15.21 1.77
C ALA A 67 8.25 15.12 2.13
N LEU A 68 7.46 16.11 1.71
CA LEU A 68 6.01 16.09 1.89
C LEU A 68 5.35 14.91 1.17
N PHE A 69 5.81 14.53 -0.03
CA PHE A 69 5.35 13.32 -0.72
C PHE A 69 5.51 12.06 0.16
N VAL A 70 6.69 11.87 0.76
CA VAL A 70 6.97 10.68 1.59
C VAL A 70 6.04 10.63 2.80
N GLU A 71 5.90 11.75 3.50
CA GLU A 71 5.01 11.85 4.67
C GLU A 71 3.54 11.63 4.30
N LEU A 72 3.10 12.22 3.19
CA LEU A 72 1.74 12.09 2.69
C LEU A 72 1.42 10.65 2.25
N ALA A 73 2.36 10.00 1.56
CA ALA A 73 2.21 8.60 1.16
C ALA A 73 2.11 7.68 2.38
N ALA A 74 2.92 7.92 3.42
CA ALA A 74 2.84 7.18 4.69
C ALA A 74 1.49 7.39 5.38
N LEU A 75 0.99 8.62 5.41
CA LEU A 75 -0.31 8.97 5.97
C LEU A 75 -1.47 8.27 5.23
N ILE A 76 -1.45 8.29 3.90
CA ILE A 76 -2.42 7.58 3.06
C ILE A 76 -2.41 6.08 3.36
N ALA A 77 -1.22 5.48 3.39
CA ALA A 77 -1.07 4.06 3.69
C ALA A 77 -1.64 3.71 5.08
N ALA A 78 -1.44 4.57 6.08
CA ALA A 78 -2.02 4.40 7.41
C ALA A 78 -3.55 4.46 7.39
N GLN A 79 -4.15 5.39 6.63
CA GLN A 79 -5.62 5.48 6.50
C GLN A 79 -6.21 4.27 5.78
N VAL A 80 -5.56 3.79 4.71
CA VAL A 80 -5.98 2.57 4.00
C VAL A 80 -5.89 1.35 4.93
N ARG A 81 -4.76 1.16 5.63
CA ARG A 81 -4.61 0.06 6.62
C ARG A 81 -5.66 0.11 7.71
N LYS A 82 -5.91 1.29 8.29
CA LYS A 82 -6.95 1.47 9.32
C LYS A 82 -8.33 1.06 8.81
N ARG A 83 -8.71 1.49 7.61
CA ARG A 83 -10.01 1.14 7.00
C ARG A 83 -10.09 -0.34 6.63
N GLN A 84 -9.00 -0.91 6.13
CA GLN A 84 -8.89 -2.33 5.84
C GLN A 84 -9.08 -3.18 7.11
N TYR A 85 -8.39 -2.82 8.20
CA TYR A 85 -8.55 -3.47 9.49
C TYR A 85 -10.00 -3.41 9.97
N LEU A 86 -10.64 -2.24 9.92
CA LEU A 86 -12.05 -2.11 10.31
C LEU A 86 -12.99 -2.96 9.44
N ALA A 87 -12.69 -3.10 8.15
CA ALA A 87 -13.45 -3.95 7.24
C ALA A 87 -13.26 -5.44 7.55
N SER A 88 -12.04 -5.88 7.89
CA SER A 88 -11.77 -7.28 8.21
C SER A 88 -12.34 -7.75 9.56
N GLN A 89 -12.72 -6.82 10.44
CA GLN A 89 -13.39 -7.14 11.71
C GLN A 89 -14.89 -7.45 11.54
N ARG A 90 -15.44 -7.32 10.33
CA ARG A 90 -16.85 -7.57 10.05
C ARG A 90 -16.98 -8.77 9.13
N PRO A 91 -18.11 -9.50 9.20
CA PRO A 91 -18.43 -10.49 8.18
C PRO A 91 -18.39 -9.86 6.79
N TRP A 92 -17.87 -10.61 5.82
CA TRP A 92 -17.83 -10.15 4.45
C TRP A 92 -19.25 -9.96 3.90
N PRO A 93 -19.51 -8.91 3.10
CA PRO A 93 -20.82 -8.73 2.49
C PRO A 93 -21.15 -9.89 1.52
N LEU A 94 -22.40 -10.36 1.52
CA LEU A 94 -22.83 -11.47 0.64
C LEU A 94 -22.57 -11.22 -0.85
N TRP A 95 -22.68 -9.97 -1.31
CA TRP A 95 -22.38 -9.63 -2.71
C TRP A 95 -20.89 -9.82 -3.03
N PHE A 96 -20.01 -9.58 -2.05
CA PHE A 96 -18.57 -9.69 -2.21
C PHE A 96 -18.14 -11.16 -2.20
N GLU A 97 -18.73 -11.96 -1.31
CA GLU A 97 -18.59 -13.42 -1.34
C GLU A 97 -19.03 -14.00 -2.69
N GLY A 98 -20.20 -13.61 -3.18
CA GLY A 98 -20.73 -14.05 -4.47
C GLY A 98 -19.82 -13.63 -5.64
N LEU A 99 -19.25 -12.44 -5.59
CA LEU A 99 -18.30 -11.95 -6.59
C LEU A 99 -17.02 -12.79 -6.62
N LEU A 100 -16.41 -13.04 -5.46
CA LEU A 100 -15.20 -13.86 -5.36
C LEU A 100 -15.45 -15.32 -5.75
N ALA A 101 -16.60 -15.88 -5.36
CA ALA A 101 -17.00 -17.21 -5.78
C ALA A 101 -17.19 -17.28 -7.31
N HIS A 102 -17.77 -16.25 -7.92
CA HIS A 102 -17.90 -16.18 -9.37
C HIS A 102 -16.54 -16.11 -10.08
N TRP A 103 -15.65 -15.22 -9.66
CA TRP A 103 -14.29 -15.13 -10.23
C TRP A 103 -13.53 -16.45 -10.09
N GLN A 104 -13.63 -17.08 -8.93
CA GLN A 104 -13.02 -18.39 -8.66
C GLN A 104 -13.59 -19.49 -9.56
N ALA A 105 -14.90 -19.56 -9.71
CA ALA A 105 -15.56 -20.56 -10.56
C ALA A 105 -15.18 -20.39 -12.04
N GLN A 106 -14.98 -19.15 -12.49
CA GLN A 106 -14.61 -18.84 -13.88
C GLN A 106 -13.10 -18.80 -14.12
N LYS A 107 -12.27 -18.88 -13.07
CA LYS A 107 -10.82 -18.64 -13.14
C LYS A 107 -10.50 -17.32 -13.85
N SER A 108 -11.20 -16.26 -13.47
CA SER A 108 -11.12 -14.97 -14.17
C SER A 108 -9.76 -14.29 -14.00
N ASP A 109 -9.36 -13.53 -15.01
CA ASP A 109 -8.31 -12.51 -14.89
C ASP A 109 -8.95 -11.19 -14.44
N VAL A 110 -8.63 -10.77 -13.22
CA VAL A 110 -9.24 -9.61 -12.53
C VAL A 110 -8.21 -8.50 -12.44
N ILE A 111 -8.51 -7.34 -13.00
CA ILE A 111 -7.68 -6.14 -12.84
C ILE A 111 -8.30 -5.27 -11.74
N THR A 112 -7.50 -4.85 -10.77
CA THR A 112 -7.93 -3.96 -9.69
C THR A 112 -7.02 -2.73 -9.56
N LEU A 113 -7.64 -1.62 -9.19
CA LEU A 113 -7.01 -0.34 -8.85
C LEU A 113 -7.13 -0.03 -7.35
N ASN A 114 -7.41 -1.04 -6.52
CA ASN A 114 -7.54 -0.86 -5.08
C ASN A 114 -6.17 -0.93 -4.37
N TYR A 115 -5.87 0.10 -3.56
CA TYR A 115 -4.70 0.13 -2.67
C TYR A 115 -4.73 -0.90 -1.53
N ASP A 116 -5.93 -1.35 -1.13
CA ASP A 116 -6.12 -2.32 -0.05
C ASP A 116 -5.89 -3.77 -0.51
N THR A 117 -5.76 -4.68 0.46
CA THR A 117 -5.61 -6.13 0.23
C THR A 117 -6.86 -6.92 0.61
N LEU A 118 -8.06 -6.32 0.52
CA LEU A 118 -9.30 -6.97 0.96
C LEU A 118 -9.66 -8.18 0.10
N ILE A 119 -9.38 -8.15 -1.20
CA ILE A 119 -9.62 -9.31 -2.10
C ILE A 119 -8.76 -10.48 -1.65
N GLU A 120 -7.48 -10.24 -1.40
CA GLU A 120 -6.51 -11.24 -0.96
C GLU A 120 -6.82 -11.77 0.45
N SER A 121 -7.23 -10.88 1.37
CA SER A 121 -7.63 -11.28 2.72
C SER A 121 -8.92 -12.12 2.71
N ALA A 122 -9.88 -11.74 1.87
CA ALA A 122 -11.13 -12.47 1.73
C ALA A 122 -10.95 -13.84 1.11
N SER A 123 -10.16 -13.97 0.05
CA SER A 123 -9.84 -15.26 -0.56
C SER A 123 -9.11 -16.23 0.38
N MET A 124 -8.36 -15.72 1.35
CA MET A 124 -7.71 -16.53 2.39
C MET A 124 -8.66 -16.96 3.51
N THR A 125 -9.80 -16.29 3.68
CA THR A 125 -10.72 -16.50 4.81
C THR A 125 -12.05 -17.12 4.39
N MET A 126 -12.45 -16.96 3.13
CA MET A 126 -13.68 -17.51 2.59
C MET A 126 -13.47 -18.93 2.06
N HIS A 127 -14.29 -19.86 2.52
CA HIS A 127 -14.43 -21.17 1.88
C HIS A 127 -15.17 -21.02 0.54
N LEU A 128 -14.45 -20.60 -0.50
CA LEU A 128 -14.99 -20.49 -1.85
C LEU A 128 -15.38 -21.89 -2.35
N ARG A 129 -16.65 -22.05 -2.75
CA ARG A 129 -17.16 -23.29 -3.35
C ARG A 129 -16.72 -23.39 -4.82
N GLU A 130 -16.40 -24.60 -5.27
CA GLU A 130 -16.19 -24.86 -6.70
C GLU A 130 -17.52 -25.01 -7.46
N GLN A 131 -17.47 -25.06 -8.80
CA GLN A 131 -18.67 -25.20 -9.65
C GLN A 131 -19.45 -26.50 -9.37
N ASP A 132 -18.80 -27.53 -8.86
CA ASP A 132 -19.41 -28.81 -8.47
C ASP A 132 -20.14 -28.74 -7.11
N GLY A 133 -20.07 -27.61 -6.41
CA GLY A 133 -20.70 -27.39 -5.11
C GLY A 133 -19.87 -27.89 -3.92
N GLU A 134 -18.71 -28.52 -4.16
CA GLU A 134 -17.82 -28.98 -3.10
C GLU A 134 -17.13 -27.78 -2.41
N LEU A 135 -16.96 -27.90 -1.09
CA LEU A 135 -16.16 -26.95 -0.33
C LEU A 135 -14.69 -27.23 -0.58
N ARG A 136 -13.93 -26.20 -0.98
CA ARG A 136 -12.49 -26.35 -1.12
C ARG A 136 -11.83 -26.71 0.21
N LYS A 137 -11.03 -27.78 0.18
CA LYS A 137 -10.18 -28.21 1.31
C LYS A 137 -8.95 -27.33 1.50
N LYS A 138 -8.54 -26.58 0.47
CA LYS A 138 -7.39 -25.67 0.47
C LYS A 138 -7.81 -24.29 -0.04
N LEU A 139 -7.47 -23.25 0.72
CA LEU A 139 -7.76 -21.85 0.36
C LEU A 139 -6.60 -21.29 -0.47
N PRO A 140 -6.87 -20.48 -1.52
CA PRO A 140 -5.82 -19.84 -2.30
C PRO A 140 -4.99 -18.95 -1.39
N LEU A 141 -3.68 -19.15 -1.42
CA LEU A 141 -2.76 -18.21 -0.83
C LEU A 141 -2.71 -16.97 -1.71
N PRO A 142 -2.35 -15.80 -1.17
CA PRO A 142 -2.32 -14.60 -1.99
C PRO A 142 -1.34 -14.65 -3.17
N ASN A 143 -0.33 -15.51 -3.11
CA ASN A 143 0.57 -15.76 -4.23
C ASN A 143 -0.08 -16.57 -5.36
N ASP A 144 -1.05 -17.43 -5.04
CA ASP A 144 -1.84 -18.14 -6.04
C ASP A 144 -2.71 -17.16 -6.83
N LEU A 145 -3.05 -16.01 -6.22
CA LEU A 145 -3.92 -15.00 -6.81
C LEU A 145 -3.17 -13.96 -7.61
N VAL A 146 -2.05 -13.42 -7.13
CA VAL A 146 -1.42 -12.24 -7.76
C VAL A 146 -0.37 -12.62 -8.83
N GLY A 147 -0.17 -13.91 -9.08
CA GLY A 147 0.69 -14.37 -10.18
C GLY A 147 2.15 -13.96 -9.98
N SER A 148 2.79 -14.45 -8.92
CA SER A 148 4.24 -14.35 -8.65
C SER A 148 4.87 -12.94 -8.65
N PHE A 149 4.07 -11.87 -8.61
CA PHE A 149 4.57 -10.49 -8.63
C PHE A 149 3.95 -9.66 -7.50
N PRO A 150 4.76 -9.12 -6.55
CA PRO A 150 6.18 -9.35 -6.34
C PRO A 150 6.45 -10.71 -5.65
N PRO A 151 7.62 -11.34 -5.86
CA PRO A 151 7.97 -12.60 -5.22
C PRO A 151 8.04 -12.43 -3.69
N GLU A 152 7.52 -13.40 -2.95
CA GLU A 152 7.76 -13.47 -1.50
C GLU A 152 9.27 -13.59 -1.23
N PRO A 153 9.78 -12.99 -0.14
CA PRO A 153 11.11 -13.32 0.34
C PRO A 153 11.18 -14.85 0.59
N PRO A 154 12.28 -15.52 0.21
CA PRO A 154 12.37 -16.97 0.32
C PRO A 154 12.12 -17.41 1.77
N GLN A 155 11.00 -18.07 2.01
CA GLN A 155 10.71 -18.69 3.29
C GLN A 155 11.63 -19.90 3.47
N ARG A 156 12.44 -19.91 4.54
CA ARG A 156 13.30 -21.07 4.85
C ARG A 156 12.41 -22.28 5.15
N GLY A 157 12.40 -23.27 4.26
CA GLY A 157 11.87 -24.61 4.55
C GLY A 157 10.58 -25.02 3.84
N VAL A 158 10.00 -24.19 2.95
CA VAL A 158 8.80 -24.59 2.20
C VAL A 158 9.22 -25.27 0.89
N PHE A 159 9.12 -26.60 0.85
CA PHE A 159 9.25 -27.37 -0.38
C PHE A 159 7.97 -27.25 -1.21
N GLY A 160 8.09 -26.65 -2.40
CA GLY A 160 7.18 -26.74 -3.55
C GLY A 160 5.70 -26.96 -3.23
N GLU A 161 5.02 -25.91 -2.81
CA GLU A 161 3.56 -25.93 -2.78
C GLU A 161 3.03 -25.88 -4.23
N GLU A 162 2.14 -26.80 -4.59
CA GLU A 162 1.47 -26.80 -5.89
C GLU A 162 0.61 -25.55 -6.00
N VAL A 163 0.95 -24.67 -6.96
CA VAL A 163 0.22 -23.42 -7.25
C VAL A 163 -1.19 -23.79 -7.64
N MET A 164 -2.17 -23.33 -6.86
CA MET A 164 -3.55 -23.69 -7.10
C MET A 164 -4.12 -22.95 -8.30
N SER A 165 -4.94 -23.62 -9.12
CA SER A 165 -5.71 -22.92 -10.15
C SER A 165 -6.85 -22.12 -9.50
N SER A 166 -6.61 -20.82 -9.34
CA SER A 166 -7.57 -19.83 -8.84
C SER A 166 -7.84 -18.76 -9.92
N PHE A 167 -8.59 -17.71 -9.57
CA PHE A 167 -8.63 -16.50 -10.38
C PHE A 167 -7.30 -15.74 -10.23
N LEU A 168 -6.92 -14.98 -11.25
CA LEU A 168 -5.71 -14.16 -11.25
C LEU A 168 -6.10 -12.71 -10.94
N LEU A 169 -5.35 -12.05 -10.05
CA LEU A 169 -5.57 -10.69 -9.60
C LEU A 169 -4.38 -9.82 -10.01
N HIS A 170 -4.58 -8.98 -11.01
CA HIS A 170 -3.62 -8.00 -11.48
C HIS A 170 -3.81 -6.67 -10.74
N LYS A 171 -2.80 -6.27 -9.96
CA LYS A 171 -2.69 -4.92 -9.42
C LYS A 171 -1.79 -4.08 -10.32
N LEU A 172 -2.30 -2.97 -10.83
CA LEU A 172 -1.55 -2.09 -11.74
C LEU A 172 -0.80 -0.96 -11.02
N HIS A 173 -0.91 -0.89 -9.69
CA HIS A 173 -0.22 0.08 -8.85
C HIS A 173 0.27 -0.58 -7.56
N GLY A 174 1.10 0.15 -6.79
CA GLY A 174 1.55 -0.30 -5.48
C GLY A 174 0.38 -0.52 -4.51
N SER A 175 0.34 -1.68 -3.86
CA SER A 175 -0.60 -2.00 -2.77
C SER A 175 0.03 -1.67 -1.41
N THR A 176 -0.76 -1.57 -0.34
CA THR A 176 -0.24 -1.24 1.01
C THR A 176 0.74 -2.27 1.57
N ASN A 177 0.78 -3.47 1.00
CA ASN A 177 1.69 -4.56 1.35
C ASN A 177 2.87 -4.72 0.38
N TRP A 178 3.07 -3.78 -0.56
CA TRP A 178 4.20 -3.78 -1.49
C TRP A 178 5.29 -2.86 -0.98
N TYR A 179 6.51 -3.38 -0.85
CA TYR A 179 7.66 -2.67 -0.31
C TYR A 179 8.85 -2.81 -1.24
N GLY A 180 9.66 -1.77 -1.38
CA GLY A 180 10.99 -1.90 -2.00
C GLY A 180 11.90 -2.77 -1.12
N ARG A 181 12.64 -3.69 -1.72
CA ARG A 181 13.64 -4.50 -1.01
C ARG A 181 14.91 -3.66 -0.83
N LEU A 182 15.26 -3.35 0.41
CA LEU A 182 16.55 -2.71 0.71
C LEU A 182 17.70 -3.69 0.43
N GLY A 183 18.75 -3.21 -0.26
CA GLY A 183 20.02 -3.91 -0.42
C GLY A 183 20.21 -4.76 -1.68
N SER A 184 19.26 -4.78 -2.62
CA SER A 184 19.57 -5.19 -3.99
C SER A 184 20.24 -4.03 -4.73
N ALA A 185 21.27 -4.32 -5.52
CA ALA A 185 21.90 -3.32 -6.40
C ALA A 185 20.89 -2.64 -7.34
N ASP A 186 19.74 -3.28 -7.57
CA ASP A 186 18.62 -2.75 -8.31
C ASP A 186 17.59 -2.13 -7.34
N MET A 187 17.40 -0.80 -7.41
CA MET A 187 16.34 -0.05 -6.72
C MET A 187 14.91 -0.47 -7.11
N LEU A 188 14.76 -1.45 -8.01
CA LEU A 188 13.50 -1.87 -8.61
C LEU A 188 12.90 -3.16 -8.03
N SER A 189 13.58 -3.82 -7.08
CA SER A 189 13.02 -5.05 -6.53
C SER A 189 11.94 -4.72 -5.49
N ILE A 190 10.70 -5.07 -5.82
CA ILE A 190 9.53 -4.95 -4.96
C ILE A 190 9.32 -6.33 -4.30
N VAL A 191 8.96 -6.34 -3.03
CA VAL A 191 8.58 -7.53 -2.25
C VAL A 191 7.20 -7.31 -1.63
N ARG A 192 6.49 -8.42 -1.41
CA ARG A 192 5.19 -8.43 -0.76
C ARG A 192 5.31 -8.94 0.67
N PHE A 193 4.67 -8.26 1.62
CA PHE A 193 4.54 -8.75 3.00
C PHE A 193 3.08 -8.99 3.36
N ASP A 194 2.68 -10.26 3.43
CA ASP A 194 1.37 -10.65 3.90
C ASP A 194 1.41 -10.97 5.39
N TYR A 195 1.19 -9.95 6.24
CA TYR A 195 0.96 -10.18 7.67
C TYR A 195 -0.34 -9.49 8.10
N MET A 196 -1.45 -10.21 7.91
CA MET A 196 -2.66 -10.02 8.70
C MET A 196 -2.68 -11.10 9.78
N THR A 197 -1.77 -11.05 10.76
CA THR A 197 -1.95 -11.78 12.02
C THR A 197 -2.28 -10.78 13.14
N PRO A 198 -3.15 -11.13 14.11
CA PRO A 198 -3.69 -10.17 15.09
C PRO A 198 -2.69 -9.69 16.17
N GLU A 199 -1.42 -10.10 16.10
CA GLU A 199 -0.42 -9.79 17.12
C GLU A 199 0.31 -8.47 16.82
N TRP A 200 -0.42 -7.38 17.02
CA TRP A 200 0.12 -6.02 17.07
C TRP A 200 1.09 -5.88 18.25
N GLY A 201 2.39 -5.93 17.94
CA GLY A 201 3.49 -5.69 18.88
C GLY A 201 4.90 -5.87 18.29
N GLY A 202 5.02 -6.38 17.05
CA GLY A 202 6.30 -6.56 16.35
C GLY A 202 6.69 -5.44 15.37
N GLU A 203 5.70 -4.70 14.84
CA GLU A 203 5.89 -3.76 13.71
C GLU A 203 6.76 -2.55 14.07
N ASP A 204 6.66 -2.04 15.30
CA ASP A 204 7.51 -0.94 15.76
C ASP A 204 9.00 -1.29 15.67
N ARG A 205 9.39 -2.56 15.81
CA ARG A 205 10.82 -2.93 15.75
C ARG A 205 11.37 -3.04 14.33
N GLN A 206 10.55 -3.43 13.35
CA GLN A 206 11.01 -3.53 11.97
C GLN A 206 10.90 -2.20 11.23
N LEU A 207 9.84 -1.43 11.48
CA LEU A 207 9.71 -0.06 10.98
C LEU A 207 10.77 0.85 11.60
N ASN A 208 11.04 0.74 12.92
CA ASN A 208 12.17 1.46 13.52
C ASN A 208 13.51 0.99 12.97
N ARG A 209 13.72 -0.30 12.66
CA ARG A 209 14.97 -0.76 12.03
C ARG A 209 15.13 -0.25 10.60
N ALA A 210 14.07 -0.24 9.79
CA ALA A 210 14.09 0.33 8.44
C ALA A 210 14.30 1.85 8.47
N MET A 211 13.67 2.56 9.41
CA MET A 211 13.86 4.00 9.64
C MET A 211 15.25 4.32 10.21
N THR A 212 15.81 3.46 11.06
CA THR A 212 17.19 3.59 11.58
C THR A 212 18.21 3.36 10.48
N ALA A 213 18.01 2.33 9.64
CA ALA A 213 18.85 2.07 8.48
C ALA A 213 18.77 3.20 7.43
N LEU A 214 17.60 3.83 7.24
CA LEU A 214 17.42 5.03 6.41
C LEU A 214 18.16 6.24 7.00
N ARG A 215 18.10 6.45 8.32
CA ARG A 215 18.86 7.52 9.00
C ARG A 215 20.37 7.31 8.93
N GLU A 216 20.84 6.08 9.12
CA GLU A 216 22.26 5.72 9.02
C GLU A 216 22.77 5.83 7.57
N SER A 217 21.96 5.44 6.57
CA SER A 217 22.31 5.57 5.15
C SER A 217 22.31 7.02 4.67
N LEU A 218 21.45 7.88 5.22
CA LEU A 218 21.44 9.32 4.93
C LEU A 218 22.59 10.07 5.62
N GLN A 219 23.14 9.55 6.72
CA GLN A 219 24.36 10.11 7.34
C GLN A 219 25.63 9.86 6.50
N VAL A 220 25.66 8.81 5.68
CA VAL A 220 26.80 8.50 4.81
C VAL A 220 26.85 9.37 3.54
N LEU A 221 25.77 10.08 3.20
CA LEU A 221 25.68 10.93 2.00
C LEU A 221 25.99 12.42 2.23
N ILE A 222 26.43 12.81 3.44
CA ILE A 222 26.81 14.19 3.74
C ILE A 222 28.32 14.26 4.05
N PHE A 223 29.07 14.73 3.05
CA PHE A 223 30.52 14.99 2.92
C PHE A 223 31.45 13.84 2.47
N PRO A 224 32.05 13.97 1.27
CA PRO A 224 33.50 13.92 1.15
C PRO A 224 34.04 15.34 1.38
N SER A 225 34.79 15.55 2.45
CA SER A 225 35.66 16.70 2.57
C SER A 225 36.68 16.68 1.42
N CYS A 226 36.57 17.64 0.51
CA CYS A 226 37.64 17.96 -0.42
C CYS A 226 38.87 18.43 0.39
N GLY A 227 39.94 17.65 0.32
CA GLY A 227 41.30 18.14 0.54
C GLY A 227 41.88 18.69 -0.75
#